data_AF-A0A0C2FVR3-F1
#
_entry.id   AF-A0A0C2FVR3-F1
#
_cell.length_a   1.000
_cell.length_b   1.000
_cell.length_c   1.000
_cell.angle_alpha   90.00
_cell.angle_beta   90.00
_cell.angle_gamma   90.00
#
_symmetry.space_group_name_H-M   'P 1'
#
loop_
_entity.id
_entity.type
_entity.pdbx_description
1 polymer ?
#
loop_
_entity_poly.entity_id
_entity_poly.type
_entity_poly.pdbx_seq_one_letter_code
_entity_poly.pdbx_strand_id
1 'polypeptide(L)'
;MALTLLKPGNGLFDTHISWEDIERRLQKERKLDVSFGPKRSIQLIGDGNGFLSRVGVIDADFQGEADGLPSKFVVKMVCILAGVEIAEAAKQRHGNDVDLEQLYEGFDTNVKDLHNREVNVYRIFSRFDSSLSKIPHLYFAQEFTEENGLK
;
A
#
# COMPACT_ATOMS: atom_id res chain seq x y z
N MET A 1 10.93 19.74 7.76
CA MET A 1 10.05 18.84 8.53
C MET A 1 10.39 17.42 8.11
N ALA A 2 10.50 16.48 9.05
CA ALA A 2 10.77 15.08 8.69
C ALA A 2 9.60 14.50 7.86
N LEU A 3 9.94 13.73 6.83
CA LEU A 3 8.99 12.96 6.02
C LEU A 3 8.50 11.78 6.87
N THR A 4 7.19 11.64 7.05
CA THR A 4 6.57 10.60 7.91
C THR A 4 5.25 10.13 7.32
N LEU A 5 4.92 8.84 7.50
CA LEU A 5 3.63 8.26 7.09
C LEU A 5 2.46 8.73 7.98
N LEU A 6 2.75 9.45 9.07
CA LEU A 6 1.77 10.02 10.00
C LEU A 6 1.04 11.23 9.44
N LYS A 7 1.46 11.73 8.27
CA LYS A 7 0.82 12.86 7.61
C LYS A 7 0.19 12.41 6.30
N PRO A 8 -0.94 13.00 5.89
CA PRO A 8 -1.51 12.74 4.59
C PRO A 8 -0.51 13.05 3.47
N GLY A 9 -0.45 12.15 2.49
CA GLY A 9 0.21 12.39 1.21
C GLY A 9 -0.78 12.93 0.17
N ASN A 10 -0.23 13.37 -0.96
CA ASN A 10 -1.03 13.85 -2.10
C ASN A 10 -1.36 12.73 -3.11
N GLY A 11 -1.22 11.47 -2.71
CA GLY A 11 -1.40 10.29 -3.54
C GLY A 11 -2.81 9.70 -3.44
N LEU A 12 -2.89 8.42 -3.81
CA LEU A 12 -4.13 7.66 -3.79
C LEU A 12 -4.61 7.46 -2.37
N PHE A 13 -5.87 7.82 -2.12
CA PHE A 13 -6.50 7.74 -0.80
C PHE A 13 -5.59 8.32 0.30
N ASP A 14 -5.16 9.57 0.15
CA ASP A 14 -4.33 10.31 1.13
C ASP A 14 -3.00 9.62 1.50
N THR A 15 -2.59 8.58 0.77
CA THR A 15 -1.27 7.97 0.92
C THR A 15 -0.22 8.78 0.18
N HIS A 16 1.05 8.43 0.32
CA HIS A 16 2.13 9.01 -0.47
C HIS A 16 2.34 8.31 -1.84
N ILE A 17 1.52 7.30 -2.14
CA ILE A 17 1.62 6.48 -3.35
C ILE A 17 0.80 7.09 -4.47
N SER A 18 1.43 7.41 -5.60
CA SER A 18 0.73 7.88 -6.79
C SER A 18 0.51 6.77 -7.83
N TRP A 19 -0.26 7.09 -8.89
CA TRP A 19 -0.40 6.20 -10.05
C TRP A 19 0.95 5.87 -10.68
N GLU A 20 1.83 6.86 -10.80
CA GLU A 20 3.17 6.74 -11.39
C GLU A 20 4.08 5.84 -10.54
N ASP A 21 3.90 5.82 -9.22
CA ASP A 21 4.64 4.90 -8.35
C ASP A 21 4.24 3.44 -8.60
N ILE A 22 2.93 3.18 -8.73
CA ILE A 22 2.40 1.84 -9.04
C ILE A 22 2.85 1.40 -10.44
N GLU A 23 2.72 2.27 -11.44
CA GLU A 23 3.10 2.00 -12.82
C GLU A 23 4.58 1.66 -12.92
N ARG A 24 5.45 2.51 -12.38
CA ARG A 24 6.91 2.29 -12.38
C ARG A 24 7.28 0.99 -11.68
N ARG A 25 6.58 0.64 -10.60
CA ARG A 25 6.83 -0.61 -9.88
C ARG A 25 6.41 -1.82 -10.71
N LEU A 26 5.24 -1.77 -11.35
CA LEU A 26 4.74 -2.81 -12.23
C LEU A 26 5.68 -3.03 -13.43
N GLN A 27 6.05 -1.95 -14.13
CA GLN A 27 7.01 -1.96 -15.24
C GLN A 27 8.33 -2.60 -14.83
N LYS A 28 8.90 -2.19 -13.68
CA LYS A 28 10.17 -2.73 -13.18
C LYS A 28 10.09 -4.21 -12.83
N GLU A 29 9.04 -4.63 -12.14
CA GLU A 29 8.90 -6.01 -11.66
C GLU A 29 8.58 -6.98 -12.80
N ARG A 30 7.73 -6.56 -13.75
CA ARG A 30 7.30 -7.39 -14.88
C ARG A 30 8.13 -7.22 -16.14
N LYS A 31 9.01 -6.21 -16.19
CA LYS A 31 9.81 -5.83 -17.37
C LYS A 31 8.93 -5.59 -18.61
N LEU A 32 7.85 -4.83 -18.41
CA LEU A 32 6.88 -4.47 -19.45
C LEU A 32 6.92 -2.97 -19.70
N ASP A 33 6.70 -2.57 -20.95
CA ASP A 33 6.43 -1.19 -21.32
C ASP A 33 4.91 -0.97 -21.37
N VAL A 34 4.33 -0.68 -20.21
CA VAL A 34 2.89 -0.51 -20.00
C VAL A 34 2.62 0.76 -19.22
N SER A 35 1.54 1.46 -19.54
CA SER A 35 1.07 2.61 -18.77
C SER A 35 -0.42 2.53 -18.47
N PHE A 36 -0.87 3.21 -17.41
CA PHE A 36 -2.29 3.33 -17.14
C PHE A 36 -2.95 4.33 -18.09
N GLY A 37 -4.05 3.91 -18.73
CA GLY A 37 -4.79 4.74 -19.66
C GLY A 37 -5.63 5.85 -19.02
N PRO A 38 -6.28 6.68 -19.84
CA PRO A 38 -7.07 7.82 -19.39
C PRO A 38 -8.38 7.42 -18.68
N LYS A 39 -8.87 6.20 -18.86
CA LYS A 39 -10.07 5.68 -18.19
C LYS A 39 -9.75 4.86 -16.95
N ARG A 40 -8.49 4.85 -16.51
CA ARG A 40 -8.09 4.18 -15.26
C ARG A 40 -8.94 4.67 -14.10
N SER A 41 -9.26 3.78 -13.18
CA SER A 41 -9.98 4.13 -11.97
C SER A 41 -9.53 3.27 -10.81
N ILE A 42 -9.75 3.76 -9.60
CA ILE A 42 -9.52 3.00 -8.37
C ILE A 42 -10.69 3.17 -7.43
N GLN A 43 -11.15 2.07 -6.86
CA GLN A 43 -12.22 2.06 -5.86
C GLN A 43 -11.67 1.52 -4.54
N LEU A 44 -11.86 2.27 -3.45
CA LEU A 44 -11.52 1.81 -2.11
C LEU A 44 -12.46 0.67 -1.69
N ILE A 45 -11.89 -0.46 -1.30
CA ILE A 45 -12.63 -1.65 -0.83
C ILE A 45 -12.25 -2.08 0.59
N GLY A 46 -11.24 -1.43 1.18
CA GLY A 46 -10.83 -1.69 2.55
C GLY A 46 -10.06 -0.51 3.11
N ASP A 47 -10.35 -0.16 4.37
CA ASP A 47 -9.67 0.89 5.12
C ASP A 47 -9.29 0.34 6.50
N GLY A 48 -8.07 0.58 6.94
CA GLY A 48 -7.50 -0.03 8.15
C GLY A 48 -7.20 -1.54 8.05
N ASN A 49 -7.35 -2.16 6.87
CA ASN A 49 -7.18 -3.61 6.69
C ASN A 49 -5.70 -4.01 6.62
N GLY A 50 -5.34 -5.08 7.33
CA GLY A 50 -4.01 -5.70 7.28
C GLY A 50 -2.86 -4.71 7.49
N PHE A 51 -2.57 -4.41 8.75
CA PHE A 51 -1.56 -3.42 9.16
C PHE A 51 -1.88 -2.00 8.69
N LEU A 52 -3.12 -1.56 8.90
CA LEU A 52 -3.56 -0.18 8.62
C LEU A 52 -3.42 0.20 7.14
N SER A 53 -3.68 -0.74 6.22
CA SER A 53 -3.60 -0.42 4.79
C SER A 53 -4.95 0.03 4.24
N ARG A 54 -4.88 0.88 3.22
CA ARG A 54 -5.97 1.13 2.28
C ARG A 54 -5.84 0.17 1.11
N VAL A 55 -6.93 -0.49 0.78
CA VAL A 55 -7.00 -1.52 -0.26
C VAL A 55 -7.90 -1.00 -1.37
N GLY A 56 -7.34 -0.85 -2.57
CA GLY A 56 -8.05 -0.38 -3.75
C GLY A 56 -8.16 -1.46 -4.81
N VAL A 57 -9.28 -1.48 -5.54
CA VAL A 57 -9.40 -2.22 -6.80
C VAL A 57 -9.15 -1.24 -7.93
N ILE A 58 -8.10 -1.49 -8.71
CA ILE A 58 -7.74 -0.72 -9.90
C ILE A 58 -8.42 -1.35 -11.11
N ASP A 59 -9.12 -0.52 -11.89
CA ASP A 59 -9.40 -0.77 -13.30
C ASP A 59 -8.34 -0.03 -14.11
N ALA A 60 -7.46 -0.77 -14.78
CA ALA A 60 -6.16 -0.25 -15.20
C ALA A 60 -6.20 0.55 -16.50
N ASP A 61 -7.12 0.19 -17.41
CA ASP A 61 -7.17 0.74 -18.77
C ASP A 61 -5.77 0.73 -19.44
N PHE A 62 -5.01 -0.36 -19.26
CA PHE A 62 -3.60 -0.40 -19.68
C PHE A 62 -3.41 -0.07 -21.17
N GLN A 63 -2.34 0.66 -21.47
CA GLN A 63 -1.86 0.97 -22.81
C GLN A 63 -0.45 0.38 -22.98
N GLY A 64 -0.13 -0.16 -24.16
CA GLY A 64 1.17 -0.78 -24.44
C GLY A 64 1.16 -2.30 -24.26
N GLU A 65 2.28 -2.87 -23.80
CA GLU A 65 2.49 -4.32 -23.63
C GLU A 65 1.78 -4.84 -22.36
N ALA A 66 0.45 -4.92 -22.42
CA ALA A 66 -0.38 -5.37 -21.30
C ALA A 66 -0.64 -6.89 -21.29
N ASP A 67 -0.06 -7.65 -22.21
CA ASP A 67 -0.26 -9.10 -22.31
C ASP A 67 0.18 -9.79 -21.01
N GLY A 68 -0.72 -10.58 -20.42
CA GLY A 68 -0.48 -11.26 -19.15
C GLY A 68 -0.73 -10.41 -17.89
N LEU A 69 -1.18 -9.16 -18.04
CA LEU A 69 -1.68 -8.36 -16.93
C LEU A 69 -3.21 -8.39 -16.85
N PRO A 70 -3.79 -8.44 -15.64
CA PRO A 70 -5.22 -8.36 -15.46
C PRO A 70 -5.69 -6.92 -15.70
N SER A 71 -6.80 -6.75 -16.39
CA SER A 71 -7.44 -5.43 -16.55
C SER A 71 -7.92 -4.84 -15.22
N LYS A 72 -8.17 -5.70 -14.22
CA LYS A 72 -8.58 -5.32 -12.88
C LYS A 72 -7.77 -6.07 -11.82
N PHE A 73 -7.18 -5.34 -10.88
CA PHE A 73 -6.38 -5.93 -9.80
C PHE A 73 -6.48 -5.16 -8.49
N VAL A 74 -6.06 -5.80 -7.40
CA VAL A 74 -6.04 -5.20 -6.07
C VAL A 74 -4.67 -4.60 -5.80
N VAL A 75 -4.65 -3.38 -5.27
CA VAL A 75 -3.46 -2.78 -4.67
C VAL A 75 -3.73 -2.54 -3.19
N LYS A 76 -2.74 -2.85 -2.35
CA LYS A 76 -2.76 -2.60 -0.91
C LYS A 76 -1.61 -1.65 -0.57
N MET A 77 -1.93 -0.55 0.09
CA MET A 77 -1.01 0.54 0.39
C MET A 77 -1.12 0.89 1.87
N VAL A 78 0.01 0.97 2.58
CA VAL A 78 0.01 1.36 4.00
C VAL A 78 -0.54 2.79 4.16
N CYS A 79 -1.40 2.99 5.16
CA CYS A 79 -1.96 4.29 5.50
C CYS A 79 -2.15 4.44 7.02
N ILE A 80 -1.18 5.05 7.70
CA ILE A 80 -1.24 5.19 9.17
C ILE A 80 -2.38 6.13 9.60
N LEU A 81 -2.91 6.98 8.70
CA LEU A 81 -4.03 7.87 9.01
C LEU A 81 -5.23 7.12 9.59
N ALA A 82 -5.54 5.92 9.11
CA ALA A 82 -6.60 5.10 9.70
C ALA A 82 -6.33 4.79 11.19
N GLY A 83 -5.07 4.56 11.56
CA GLY A 83 -4.65 4.39 12.96
C GLY A 83 -4.69 5.68 13.76
N VAL A 84 -4.31 6.81 13.16
CA VAL A 84 -4.41 8.15 13.78
C VAL A 84 -5.87 8.49 14.09
N GLU A 85 -6.78 8.29 13.14
CA GLU A 85 -8.22 8.51 13.32
C GLU A 85 -8.79 7.64 14.45
N ILE A 86 -8.38 6.37 14.54
CA ILE A 86 -8.75 5.47 15.65
C ILE A 86 -8.20 6.00 16.99
N ALA A 87 -6.94 6.42 17.03
CA ALA A 87 -6.30 6.94 18.23
C ALA A 87 -6.95 8.25 18.72
N GLU A 88 -7.28 9.15 17.80
CA GLU A 88 -8.00 10.40 18.10
C GLU A 88 -9.41 10.12 18.62
N ALA A 89 -10.14 9.19 18.00
CA ALA A 89 -11.46 8.78 18.48
C ALA A 89 -11.40 8.14 19.88
N ALA A 90 -10.36 7.35 20.18
CA ALA A 90 -10.15 6.77 21.51
C ALA A 90 -9.81 7.85 22.55
N LYS A 91 -8.97 8.83 22.21
CA LYS A 91 -8.63 9.98 23.06
C LYS A 91 -9.87 10.78 23.46
N GLN A 92 -10.77 11.04 22.51
CA GLN A 92 -12.03 11.73 22.77
C GLN A 92 -12.93 10.97 23.75
N ARG A 93 -12.85 9.63 23.78
CA ARG A 93 -13.67 8.78 24.65
C ARG A 93 -13.11 8.56 26.05
N HIS A 94 -11.78 8.53 26.22
CA HIS A 94 -11.16 8.01 27.45
C HIS A 94 -10.43 9.04 28.31
N GLY A 95 -10.25 10.28 27.84
CA GLY A 95 -9.53 11.30 28.59
C GLY A 95 -8.01 11.09 28.55
N ASN A 96 -7.28 12.20 28.50
CA ASN A 96 -5.83 12.27 28.23
C ASN A 96 -4.98 11.48 29.24
N ASP A 97 -4.30 10.43 28.78
CA ASP A 97 -3.05 9.92 29.36
C ASP A 97 -2.15 9.21 28.32
N VAL A 98 -2.51 9.26 27.04
CA VAL A 98 -1.73 8.62 25.96
C VAL A 98 -0.76 9.66 25.39
N ASP A 99 0.54 9.41 25.51
CA ASP A 99 1.57 10.13 24.77
C ASP A 99 1.45 9.75 23.29
N LEU A 100 0.74 10.61 22.55
CA LEU A 100 0.46 10.39 21.14
C LEU A 100 1.71 10.49 20.29
N GLU A 101 2.70 11.31 20.67
CA GLU A 101 3.89 11.51 19.85
C GLU A 101 4.77 10.25 19.86
N GLN A 102 5.02 9.69 21.04
CA GLN A 102 5.73 8.42 21.18
C GLN A 102 4.96 7.24 20.57
N LEU A 103 3.63 7.24 20.71
CA LEU A 103 2.76 6.26 20.08
C LEU A 103 2.88 6.33 18.54
N TYR A 104 2.82 7.54 17.98
CA TYR A 104 2.88 7.79 16.54
C TYR A 104 4.26 7.45 15.95
N GLU A 105 5.36 7.80 16.60
CA GLU A 105 6.71 7.42 16.15
C GLU A 105 6.89 5.89 16.14
N GLY A 106 6.41 5.21 17.19
CA GLY A 106 6.40 3.75 17.25
C GLY A 106 5.55 3.13 16.14
N PHE A 107 4.44 3.75 15.75
CA PHE A 107 3.62 3.30 14.62
C PHE A 107 4.35 3.40 13.27
N ASP A 108 5.07 4.49 13.01
CA ASP A 108 5.77 4.70 11.72
C ASP A 108 6.83 3.62 11.46
N THR A 109 7.63 3.27 12.46
CA THR A 109 8.65 2.22 12.31
C THR A 109 8.02 0.83 12.27
N ASN A 110 7.12 0.51 13.21
CA ASN A 110 6.54 -0.83 13.30
C ASN A 110 5.68 -1.17 12.07
N VAL A 111 4.94 -0.21 11.50
CA VAL A 111 4.10 -0.49 10.32
C VAL A 111 4.95 -0.81 9.09
N LYS A 112 6.10 -0.14 8.93
CA LYS A 112 7.03 -0.40 7.81
C LYS A 112 7.60 -1.81 7.91
N ASP A 113 8.00 -2.22 9.11
CA ASP A 113 8.51 -3.57 9.35
C ASP A 113 7.43 -4.63 9.10
N LEU A 114 6.20 -4.41 9.58
CA LEU A 114 5.08 -5.34 9.36
C LEU A 114 4.70 -5.43 7.88
N HIS A 115 4.66 -4.30 7.17
CA HIS A 115 4.45 -4.25 5.72
C HIS A 115 5.53 -5.03 4.97
N ASN A 116 6.80 -4.80 5.30
CA ASN A 116 7.92 -5.52 4.66
C ASN A 116 7.83 -7.03 4.90
N ARG A 117 7.40 -7.47 6.08
CA ARG A 117 7.15 -8.89 6.36
C ARG A 117 6.03 -9.45 5.50
N GLU A 118 4.94 -8.71 5.32
CA GLU A 118 3.84 -9.11 4.42
C GLU A 118 4.32 -9.20 2.96
N VAL A 119 5.08 -8.21 2.48
CA VAL A 119 5.69 -8.26 1.15
C VAL A 119 6.55 -9.51 0.98
N ASN A 120 7.40 -9.83 1.95
CA ASN A 120 8.24 -11.03 1.91
C ASN A 120 7.41 -12.31 1.86
N VAL A 121 6.32 -12.40 2.63
CA VAL A 121 5.37 -13.53 2.56
C VAL A 121 4.85 -13.71 1.13
N TYR A 122 4.34 -12.66 0.50
CA TYR A 122 3.85 -12.77 -0.88
C TYR A 122 4.97 -13.16 -1.87
N ARG A 123 6.18 -12.63 -1.71
CA ARG A 123 7.34 -12.95 -2.57
C ARG A 123 7.81 -14.40 -2.43
N ILE A 124 7.68 -14.99 -1.24
CA ILE A 124 7.97 -16.41 -1.02
C ILE A 124 6.88 -17.25 -1.69
N PHE A 125 5.61 -16.93 -1.44
CA PHE A 125 4.49 -17.72 -1.95
C PHE A 125 4.30 -17.60 -3.46
N SER A 126 4.69 -16.49 -4.08
CA SER A 126 4.60 -16.30 -5.54
C SER A 126 5.49 -17.25 -6.35
N ARG A 127 6.40 -18.00 -5.69
CA ARG A 127 7.26 -19.00 -6.33
C ARG A 127 6.57 -20.35 -6.49
N PHE A 128 5.45 -20.56 -5.80
CA PHE A 128 4.66 -21.78 -5.89
C PHE A 128 3.50 -21.60 -6.86
N ASP A 129 2.95 -22.71 -7.34
CA ASP A 129 1.77 -22.70 -8.19
C ASP A 129 0.57 -22.14 -7.41
N SER A 130 -0.01 -21.05 -7.91
CA SER A 130 -1.17 -20.39 -7.32
C SER A 130 -2.43 -21.26 -7.31
N SER A 131 -2.49 -22.33 -8.12
CA SER A 131 -3.59 -23.31 -8.06
C SER A 131 -3.55 -24.16 -6.78
N LEU A 132 -2.38 -24.28 -6.14
CA LEU A 132 -2.18 -25.05 -4.91
C LEU A 132 -2.28 -24.16 -3.66
N SER A 133 -1.96 -22.87 -3.78
CA SER A 133 -2.03 -21.91 -2.67
C SER A 133 -3.30 -21.06 -2.77
N LYS A 134 -4.08 -20.92 -1.69
CA LYS A 134 -5.17 -19.92 -1.61
C LYS A 134 -4.66 -18.47 -1.52
N ILE A 135 -3.42 -18.23 -1.96
CA ILE A 135 -2.73 -16.94 -1.88
C ILE A 135 -2.93 -16.18 -3.21
N PRO A 136 -3.24 -14.88 -3.17
CA PRO A 136 -3.31 -14.03 -4.36
C PRO A 136 -2.06 -14.13 -5.24
N HIS A 137 -2.27 -14.12 -6.57
CA HIS A 137 -1.16 -14.01 -7.52
C HIS A 137 -0.48 -12.64 -7.41
N LEU A 138 0.83 -12.64 -7.16
CA LEU A 138 1.60 -11.41 -6.98
C LEU A 138 2.10 -10.87 -8.33
N TYR A 139 1.63 -9.68 -8.70
CA TYR A 139 2.13 -8.96 -9.88
C TYR A 139 3.36 -8.11 -9.56
N PHE A 140 3.31 -7.39 -8.44
CA PHE A 140 4.40 -6.57 -7.92
C PHE A 140 4.24 -6.34 -6.42
N ALA A 141 5.33 -5.96 -5.75
CA ALA A 141 5.31 -5.46 -4.38
C ALA A 141 6.52 -4.55 -4.13
N GLN A 142 6.43 -3.68 -3.13
CA GLN A 142 7.51 -2.78 -2.74
C GLN A 142 7.64 -2.76 -1.23
N GLU A 143 8.86 -3.00 -0.75
CA GLU A 143 9.25 -2.85 0.65
C GLU A 143 9.66 -1.39 0.89
N PHE A 144 9.47 -0.92 2.12
CA PHE A 144 10.12 0.27 2.62
C PHE A 144 11.61 0.01 2.84
N THR A 145 12.42 0.98 2.43
CA THR A 145 13.86 1.11 2.60
C THR A 145 14.15 2.56 2.99
N GLU A 146 15.42 2.86 3.28
CA GLU A 146 15.84 4.23 3.58
C GLU A 146 15.65 5.19 2.38
N GLU A 147 15.70 4.67 1.15
CA GLU A 147 15.60 5.46 -0.09
C GLU A 147 14.15 5.81 -0.46
N ASN A 148 13.18 5.04 0.04
CA ASN A 148 11.76 5.19 -0.26
C ASN A 148 10.91 5.16 1.03
N GLY A 149 11.36 5.83 2.09
CA GLY A 149 10.74 5.75 3.43
C GLY A 149 9.26 6.14 3.55
N LEU A 150 8.61 6.57 2.46
CA LEU A 150 7.17 6.82 2.36
C LEU A 150 6.47 6.03 1.23
N LYS A 151 7.18 5.21 0.45
CA LYS A 151 6.69 4.61 -0.80
C LYS A 151 7.06 3.15 -0.99
#